data_AF-A0A7G9YAE1-F1
#
_entry.id   AF-A0A7G9YAE1-F1
#
_cell.length_a   1.000
_cell.length_b   1.000
_cell.length_c   1.000
_cell.angle_alpha   90.00
_cell.angle_beta   90.00
_cell.angle_gamma   90.00
#
_symmetry.space_group_name_H-M   'P 1'
#
loop_
_entity.id
_entity.type
_entity.pdbx_description
1 polymer ?
#
loop_
_entity_poly.entity_id
_entity_poly.type
_entity_poly.pdbx_seq_one_letter_code
_entity_poly.pdbx_strand_id
1 'polypeptide(L)'
;MLMAMGTSRRSILIIFLFEACILGMMGVIIGSVLGYVSSIMLASYTIPVPPEMYFGLDHLPFLITPENFIIAGVFAMAINIIAGAYPARRASKMDPVEAIHDV
;
A
#
# COMPACT_ATOMS: atom_id res chain seq x y z
N MET A 1 -26.02 10.29 -4.45
CA MET A 1 -26.90 9.28 -3.81
C MET A 1 -26.77 9.23 -2.27
N LEU A 2 -25.64 8.85 -1.65
CA LEU A 2 -25.53 8.75 -0.17
C LEU A 2 -25.81 10.08 0.56
N MET A 3 -25.29 11.22 0.06
CA MET A 3 -25.64 12.54 0.60
C MET A 3 -27.13 12.88 0.41
N ALA A 4 -27.73 12.46 -0.70
CA ALA A 4 -29.15 12.69 -0.98
C ALA A 4 -30.07 11.86 -0.06
N MET A 5 -29.57 10.77 0.52
CA MET A 5 -30.26 9.99 1.55
C MET A 5 -30.03 10.53 2.99
N GLY A 6 -29.46 11.73 3.15
CA GLY A 6 -29.25 12.37 4.45
C GLY A 6 -27.94 11.98 5.17
N THR A 7 -27.02 11.29 4.50
CA THR A 7 -25.73 10.91 5.09
C THR A 7 -24.84 12.15 5.27
N SER A 8 -24.33 12.36 6.48
CA SER A 8 -23.45 13.49 6.77
C SER A 8 -22.15 13.41 5.97
N ARG A 9 -21.58 14.58 5.61
CA ARG A 9 -20.26 14.67 4.92
C ARG A 9 -19.15 13.92 5.67
N ARG A 10 -19.23 13.90 7.01
CA ARG A 10 -18.29 13.18 7.88
C ARG A 10 -18.41 11.66 7.74
N SER A 11 -19.63 11.14 7.62
CA SER A 11 -19.88 9.71 7.44
C SER A 11 -19.30 9.22 6.12
N ILE A 12 -19.42 9.99 5.04
CA ILE A 12 -18.83 9.65 3.73
C ILE A 12 -17.31 9.58 3.82
N LEU A 13 -16.70 10.57 4.47
CA LEU A 13 -15.25 10.59 4.66
C LEU A 13 -14.77 9.36 5.46
N ILE A 14 -15.52 8.95 6.50
CA ILE A 14 -15.20 7.75 7.29
C ILE A 14 -15.31 6.48 6.44
N ILE A 15 -16.35 6.35 5.61
CA ILE A 15 -16.54 5.18 4.73
C ILE A 15 -15.36 5.03 3.78
N PHE A 16 -14.99 6.10 3.07
CA PHE A 16 -13.85 6.08 2.14
C PHE A 16 -12.52 5.80 2.83
N LEU A 17 -12.30 6.34 4.04
CA LEU A 17 -11.10 6.03 4.81
C LEU A 17 -11.05 4.57 5.27
N PHE A 18 -12.20 4.00 5.66
CA PHE A 18 -12.30 2.59 6.01
C PHE A 18 -12.02 1.70 4.80
N GLU A 19 -12.60 2.02 3.65
CA GLU A 19 -12.35 1.30 2.39
C GLU A 19 -10.88 1.37 2.00
N ALA A 20 -10.26 2.56 2.05
CA ALA A 20 -8.83 2.72 1.82
C ALA A 20 -8.00 1.89 2.80
N CYS A 21 -8.38 1.83 4.08
CA CYS A 21 -7.68 1.04 5.09
C CYS A 21 -7.77 -0.46 4.80
N ILE A 22 -8.96 -0.97 4.44
CA ILE A 22 -9.17 -2.39 4.11
C ILE A 22 -8.35 -2.76 2.87
N LEU A 23 -8.46 -1.98 1.79
CA LEU A 23 -7.70 -2.19 0.56
C LEU A 23 -6.19 -2.08 0.79
N GLY A 24 -5.77 -1.12 1.61
CA GLY A 24 -4.38 -0.93 2.01
C GLY A 24 -3.82 -2.13 2.77
N MET A 25 -4.55 -2.66 3.75
CA MET A 25 -4.14 -3.87 4.47
C MET A 25 -4.03 -5.08 3.55
N MET A 26 -5.00 -5.28 2.66
CA MET A 26 -4.92 -6.35 1.66
C MET A 26 -3.69 -6.20 0.76
N GLY A 27 -3.42 -4.98 0.30
CA GLY A 27 -2.24 -4.67 -0.50
C GLY A 27 -0.92 -4.94 0.23
N VAL A 28 -0.80 -4.54 1.51
CA VAL A 28 0.38 -4.81 2.33
C VAL A 28 0.58 -6.31 2.54
N ILE A 29 -0.49 -7.06 2.85
CA ILE A 29 -0.41 -8.51 3.03
C ILE A 29 0.05 -9.19 1.74
N ILE A 30 -0.62 -8.92 0.63
CA ILE A 30 -0.30 -9.52 -0.68
C ILE A 30 1.11 -9.12 -1.10
N GLY A 31 1.46 -7.84 -1.01
CA GLY A 31 2.78 -7.32 -1.35
C GLY A 31 3.89 -7.92 -0.50
N SER A 32 3.67 -8.10 0.81
CA SER A 32 4.65 -8.72 1.71
C SER A 32 4.85 -10.20 1.38
N VAL A 33 3.77 -10.94 1.10
CA VAL A 33 3.85 -12.35 0.67
C VAL A 33 4.62 -12.47 -0.64
N LEU A 34 4.28 -11.66 -1.64
CA LEU A 34 4.98 -11.66 -2.93
C LEU A 34 6.45 -11.27 -2.79
N GLY A 35 6.75 -10.24 -1.99
CA GLY A 35 8.11 -9.80 -1.71
C GLY A 35 8.94 -10.83 -0.95
N TYR A 36 8.33 -11.58 -0.04
CA TYR A 36 8.99 -12.64 0.69
C TYR A 36 9.30 -13.83 -0.21
N VAL A 37 8.32 -14.27 -1.01
CA VAL A 37 8.48 -15.36 -1.98
C VAL A 37 9.56 -15.01 -3.00
N SER A 38 9.54 -13.79 -3.56
CA SER A 38 10.57 -13.35 -4.51
C SER A 38 11.94 -13.29 -3.85
N SER A 39 12.04 -12.81 -2.60
CA SER A 39 13.30 -12.77 -1.85
C SER A 39 13.90 -14.17 -1.65
N ILE A 40 13.08 -15.18 -1.35
CA ILE A 40 13.53 -16.58 -1.25
C ILE A 40 13.99 -17.10 -2.61
N MET A 41 13.23 -16.85 -3.67
CA MET A 41 13.61 -17.29 -5.01
C MET A 41 14.95 -16.68 -5.45
N LEU A 42 15.16 -15.39 -5.17
CA LEU A 42 16.43 -14.71 -5.44
C LEU A 42 17.56 -15.27 -4.58
N ALA A 43 17.32 -15.51 -3.28
CA ALA A 43 18.31 -16.09 -2.38
C ALA A 43 18.73 -17.51 -2.79
N SER A 44 17.84 -18.28 -3.44
CA SER A 44 18.17 -19.60 -3.98
C SER A 44 19.02 -19.57 -5.25
N TYR A 45 19.16 -18.39 -5.88
CA TYR A 45 19.95 -18.22 -7.10
C TYR A 45 21.36 -17.75 -6.72
N THR A 46 22.36 -18.62 -6.91
CA THR A 46 23.76 -18.24 -6.72
C THR A 46 24.17 -17.33 -7.88
N ILE A 47 24.11 -16.02 -7.66
CA ILE A 47 24.66 -15.04 -8.59
C ILE A 47 26.17 -14.99 -8.33
N PRO A 48 27.02 -15.50 -9.25
CA PRO A 48 28.47 -15.44 -9.07
C PRO A 48 28.90 -13.97 -9.14
N VAL A 49 29.66 -13.55 -8.13
CA VAL A 49 30.20 -12.19 -8.03
C VAL A 49 31.73 -12.29 -8.07
N PRO A 50 32.44 -11.42 -8.80
CA PRO A 50 33.90 -11.40 -8.75
C PRO A 50 34.37 -11.24 -7.28
N PRO A 51 35.29 -12.08 -6.77
CA PRO A 51 35.70 -12.06 -5.37
C PRO A 51 36.23 -10.70 -4.89
N GLU A 52 36.78 -9.93 -5.83
CA GLU A 52 37.30 -8.57 -5.66
C GLU A 52 36.21 -7.54 -5.27
N MET A 53 34.95 -7.84 -5.58
CA MET A 53 33.83 -6.91 -5.42
C MET A 53 33.13 -7.05 -4.06
N TYR A 54 33.24 -8.20 -3.40
CA TYR A 54 32.47 -8.54 -2.19
C TYR A 54 33.29 -9.27 -1.12
N PHE A 55 34.46 -8.72 -0.75
CA PHE A 55 35.28 -9.20 0.38
C PHE A 55 35.53 -10.72 0.40
N GLY A 56 35.67 -11.37 -0.77
CA GLY A 56 35.91 -12.81 -0.88
C GLY A 56 34.67 -13.71 -0.75
N LEU A 57 33.47 -13.17 -0.86
CA LEU A 57 32.24 -13.97 -1.01
C LEU A 57 32.01 -14.33 -2.48
N ASP A 58 31.81 -15.63 -2.74
CA ASP A 58 31.52 -16.16 -4.08
C ASP A 58 30.07 -15.91 -4.54
N HIS A 59 29.22 -15.40 -3.64
CA HIS A 59 27.80 -15.17 -3.86
C HIS A 59 27.30 -13.95 -3.09
N LEU A 60 26.25 -13.30 -3.62
CA LEU A 60 25.59 -12.18 -2.98
C LEU A 60 24.88 -12.62 -1.69
N PRO A 61 25.21 -12.03 -0.51
CA PRO A 61 24.52 -12.33 0.73
C PRO A 61 23.13 -11.68 0.74
N PHE A 62 22.08 -12.47 0.53
CA PHE A 62 20.69 -12.02 0.68
C PHE A 62 20.26 -12.11 2.14
N LEU A 63 20.14 -10.95 2.81
CA LEU A 63 19.65 -10.87 4.18
C LEU A 63 18.16 -10.51 4.19
N ILE A 64 17.31 -11.48 4.56
CA ILE A 64 15.86 -11.30 4.65
C ILE A 64 15.51 -11.04 6.12
N THR A 65 15.27 -9.78 6.48
CA THR A 65 14.90 -9.39 7.84
C THR A 65 13.40 -9.01 7.91
N PRO A 66 12.65 -9.49 8.93
CA PRO A 66 11.24 -9.11 9.12
C PRO A 66 11.04 -7.60 9.27
N GLU A 67 12.02 -6.91 9.84
CA GLU A 67 12.02 -5.45 10.03
C GLU A 67 11.82 -4.69 8.70
N ASN A 68 12.47 -5.14 7.63
CA ASN A 68 12.33 -4.50 6.31
C ASN A 68 10.89 -4.57 5.79
N PHE A 69 10.20 -5.70 6.00
CA PHE A 69 8.81 -5.87 5.61
C PHE A 69 7.86 -5.02 6.46
N ILE A 70 8.12 -4.91 7.76
CA ILE A 70 7.33 -4.07 8.66
C ILE A 70 7.45 -2.60 8.25
N ILE A 71 8.68 -2.10 8.05
CA ILE A 71 8.94 -0.71 7.64
C ILE A 71 8.27 -0.43 6.29
N ALA A 72 8.45 -1.32 5.30
CA ALA A 72 7.84 -1.18 3.99
C ALA A 72 6.30 -1.19 4.06
N GLY A 73 5.72 -2.09 4.87
CA GLY A 73 4.27 -2.19 5.06
C GLY A 73 3.68 -0.94 5.72
N VAL A 74 4.32 -0.41 6.77
CA VAL A 74 3.90 0.85 7.41
C VAL A 74 3.99 2.02 6.43
N PHE A 75 5.07 2.11 5.67
CA PHE A 75 5.26 3.17 4.68
C PHE A 75 4.22 3.10 3.55
N ALA A 76 3.97 1.90 3.01
CA ALA A 76 2.96 1.68 1.99
C ALA A 76 1.55 2.03 2.49
N MET A 77 1.22 1.65 3.73
CA MET A 77 -0.06 1.98 4.35
C MET A 77 -0.24 3.48 4.55
N ALA A 78 0.82 4.19 4.99
CA ALA A 78 0.80 5.64 5.12
C ALA A 78 0.53 6.33 3.78
N ILE A 79 1.24 5.92 2.71
CA ILE A 79 1.02 6.44 1.36
C ILE A 79 -0.41 6.16 0.90
N ASN A 80 -0.91 4.94 1.09
CA ASN A 80 -2.26 4.56 0.69
C ASN A 80 -3.33 5.41 1.38
N ILE A 81 -3.20 5.66 2.69
CA ILE A 81 -4.12 6.52 3.43
C ILE A 81 -4.03 7.97 2.95
N ILE A 82 -2.83 8.50 2.71
CA ILE A 82 -2.65 9.87 2.20
C ILE A 82 -3.28 10.00 0.80
N ALA A 83 -3.04 9.03 -0.06
CA ALA A 83 -3.59 8.98 -1.41
C ALA A 83 -5.12 8.87 -1.40
N GLY A 84 -5.71 8.06 -0.49
CA GLY A 84 -7.16 7.92 -0.33
C GLY A 84 -7.82 9.10 0.38
N ALA A 85 -7.11 9.82 1.24
CA ALA A 85 -7.64 10.96 1.97
C ALA A 85 -7.96 12.15 1.05
N TYR A 86 -7.20 12.36 -0.02
CA TYR A 86 -7.46 13.42 -1.01
C TYR A 86 -8.81 13.26 -1.73
N PRO A 87 -9.10 12.13 -2.42
CA PRO A 87 -10.40 11.91 -3.05
C PRO A 87 -11.53 11.83 -2.03
N ALA A 88 -11.31 11.25 -0.83
CA ALA A 88 -12.31 11.24 0.23
C ALA A 88 -12.74 12.66 0.64
N ARG A 89 -11.78 13.57 0.80
CA ARG A 89 -12.07 14.99 1.08
C ARG A 89 -12.80 15.65 -0.07
N ARG A 90 -12.39 15.40 -1.32
CA ARG A 90 -13.05 15.94 -2.52
C ARG A 90 -14.50 15.45 -2.61
N ALA A 91 -14.75 14.15 -2.43
CA ALA A 91 -16.08 13.55 -2.45
C ALA A 91 -16.98 14.10 -1.33
N SER A 92 -16.43 14.30 -0.13
CA SER A 92 -17.19 14.85 1.00
C SER A 92 -17.61 16.32 0.83
N LYS A 93 -16.95 17.07 -0.05
CA LYS A 93 -17.22 18.49 -0.32
C LYS A 93 -18.04 18.73 -1.58
N MET A 94 -18.27 17.70 -2.40
CA MET A 94 -19.08 17.79 -3.62
C MET A 94 -20.53 18.11 -3.25
N ASP A 95 -21.14 19.06 -3.95
CA ASP A 95 -22.51 19.47 -3.65
C ASP A 95 -23.48 18.35 -4.07
N PRO A 96 -24.36 17.85 -3.18
CA PRO A 96 -25.29 16.77 -3.51
C PRO A 96 -26.18 17.04 -4.74
N VAL A 97 -26.43 18.30 -5.08
CA VAL A 97 -27.21 18.69 -6.26
C VAL A 97 -26.39 18.50 -7.55
N GLU A 98 -25.10 18.86 -7.53
CA GLU A 98 -24.17 18.72 -8.66
C GLU A 98 -23.89 17.23 -8.95
N ALA A 99 -23.80 16.40 -7.91
CA ALA A 99 -23.60 14.96 -8.03
C ALA A 99 -24.79 14.18 -8.67
N ILE A 100 -25.97 14.81 -8.82
CA ILE A 100 -27.13 14.21 -9.49
C ILE A 100 -27.21 14.66 -10.95
N HIS A 101 -26.66 15.84 -11.28
CA HIS A 101 -26.76 16.44 -12.61
C HIS A 101 -25.67 15.95 -13.58
N ASP A 102 -24.57 15.40 -13.06
CA ASP A 102 -23.45 14.81 -13.82
C ASP A 102 -23.59 13.29 -14.07
N VAL A 103 -24.76 12.69 -13.82
CA VAL A 103 -25.05 11.26 -14.08
C VAL A 103 -25.99 11.11 -15.27
#